data_AF-A0A4D6Q2F5-F1
#
_entry.id   AF-A0A4D6Q2F5-F1
#
_cell.length_a   1.000
_cell.length_b   1.000
_cell.length_c   1.000
_cell.angle_alpha   90.00
_cell.angle_beta   90.00
_cell.angle_gamma   90.00
#
_symmetry.space_group_name_H-M   'P 1'
#
loop_
_entity.id
_entity.type
_entity.pdbx_description
1 polymer ?
#
loop_
_entity_poly.entity_id
_entity_poly.type
_entity_poly.pdbx_seq_one_letter_code
_entity_poly.pdbx_strand_id
1 'polypeptide(L)'
;MASTFIGNSTSIQEMFRRVSEQFTAMFRRKAFLHWYTGEGMDEMEFTEAESNMNDLVAEYQQYQDATAEEEEEYEEEEEEVVG
;
A
#
# COMPACT_ATOMS: atom_id res chain seq x y z
N MET A 1 11.96 -23.63 24.33
CA MET A 1 11.55 -22.22 24.43
C MET A 1 10.98 -21.80 23.09
N ALA A 2 9.88 -21.05 23.10
CA ALA A 2 9.32 -20.44 21.90
C ALA A 2 9.41 -18.91 22.05
N SER A 3 9.59 -18.21 20.94
CA SER A 3 9.62 -16.75 20.86
C SER A 3 8.77 -16.32 19.68
N THR A 4 8.14 -15.15 19.79
CA THR A 4 7.37 -14.52 18.72
C THR A 4 8.05 -13.21 18.35
N PHE A 5 8.27 -12.98 17.05
CA PHE A 5 8.83 -11.75 16.52
C PHE A 5 7.72 -10.90 15.89
N ILE A 6 7.75 -9.60 16.18
CA ILE A 6 6.91 -8.59 15.53
C ILE A 6 7.88 -7.57 14.95
N GLY A 7 7.93 -7.48 13.63
CA GLY A 7 8.78 -6.54 12.92
C GLY A 7 7.93 -5.65 12.02
N ASN A 8 8.15 -4.34 12.11
CA ASN A 8 7.71 -3.39 11.10
C ASN A 8 8.88 -3.19 10.12
N SER A 9 8.75 -3.67 8.90
CA SER A 9 9.81 -3.66 7.90
C SER A 9 9.25 -3.28 6.54
N THR A 10 9.94 -2.38 5.84
CA THR A 10 9.57 -1.91 4.50
C THR A 10 9.46 -3.05 3.48
N SER A 11 10.12 -4.18 3.71
CA SER A 11 10.01 -5.38 2.86
C SER A 11 8.58 -5.93 2.70
N ILE A 12 7.64 -5.54 3.58
CA ILE A 12 6.22 -5.88 3.44
C ILE A 12 5.63 -5.36 2.10
N GLN A 13 6.21 -4.31 1.51
CA GLN A 13 5.80 -3.76 0.22
C GLN A 13 5.78 -4.81 -0.90
N GLU A 14 6.64 -5.83 -0.84
CA GLU A 14 6.67 -6.90 -1.85
C GLU A 14 5.38 -7.72 -1.84
N MET A 15 4.80 -7.94 -0.66
CA MET A 15 3.53 -8.66 -0.52
C MET A 15 2.38 -7.84 -1.11
N PHE A 16 2.34 -6.52 -0.84
CA PHE A 16 1.35 -5.62 -1.42
C PHE A 16 1.48 -5.53 -2.95
N ARG A 17 2.71 -5.44 -3.48
CA ARG A 17 2.98 -5.46 -4.92
C ARG A 17 2.44 -6.72 -5.60
N ARG A 18 2.66 -7.90 -5.01
CA ARG A 18 2.12 -9.18 -5.54
C ARG A 18 0.60 -9.22 -5.56
N VAL A 19 -0.06 -8.67 -4.55
CA VAL A 19 -1.53 -8.58 -4.51
C VAL A 19 -2.03 -7.59 -5.56
N SER A 20 -1.39 -6.43 -5.67
CA SER A 20 -1.70 -5.39 -6.67
C SER A 20 -1.59 -5.95 -8.09
N GLU A 21 -0.52 -6.66 -8.44
CA GLU A 21 -0.35 -7.28 -9.77
C GLU A 21 -1.49 -8.27 -10.12
N GLN A 22 -1.89 -9.11 -9.17
CA GLN A 22 -3.01 -10.04 -9.37
C GLN A 22 -4.33 -9.30 -9.51
N PHE A 23 -4.57 -8.29 -8.67
CA PHE A 23 -5.73 -7.43 -8.74
C PHE A 23 -5.82 -6.75 -10.11
N THR A 24 -4.77 -6.06 -10.54
CA THR A 24 -4.71 -5.37 -11.84
C THR A 24 -5.02 -6.34 -12.99
N ALA A 25 -4.44 -7.55 -12.96
CA ALA A 25 -4.67 -8.55 -14.00
C ALA A 25 -6.15 -9.01 -14.09
N MET A 26 -6.82 -9.12 -12.95
CA MET A 26 -8.23 -9.50 -12.86
C MET A 26 -9.16 -8.33 -13.22
N PHE A 27 -8.87 -7.15 -12.68
CA PHE A 27 -9.67 -5.93 -12.87
C PHE A 27 -9.67 -5.48 -14.32
N ARG A 28 -8.50 -5.52 -15.00
CA ARG A 28 -8.40 -5.25 -16.45
C ARG A 28 -9.28 -6.17 -17.32
N ARG A 29 -9.56 -7.38 -16.84
CA ARG A 29 -10.43 -8.35 -17.53
C ARG A 29 -11.89 -8.28 -17.05
N LYS A 30 -12.21 -7.35 -16.13
CA LYS A 30 -13.49 -7.28 -15.41
C LYS A 30 -13.92 -8.64 -14.82
N ALA A 31 -12.94 -9.44 -14.41
CA ALA A 31 -13.20 -10.79 -13.91
C ALA A 31 -13.91 -10.71 -12.54
N PHE A 32 -15.06 -11.37 -12.43
CA PHE A 32 -15.90 -11.43 -11.22
C PHE A 32 -16.41 -10.07 -10.68
N LEU A 33 -16.21 -8.97 -11.41
CA LEU A 33 -16.54 -7.61 -10.97
C LEU A 33 -18.05 -7.44 -10.64
N HIS A 34 -18.91 -8.11 -11.39
CA HIS A 34 -20.37 -8.07 -11.21
C HIS A 34 -20.86 -8.55 -9.83
N TRP A 35 -20.09 -9.37 -9.11
CA TRP A 35 -20.45 -9.77 -7.75
C TRP A 35 -20.33 -8.63 -6.74
N TYR A 36 -19.50 -7.64 -7.04
CA TYR A 36 -19.31 -6.48 -6.17
C TYR A 36 -20.22 -5.33 -6.60
N THR A 37 -20.30 -5.06 -7.91
CA THR A 37 -21.18 -4.00 -8.41
C THR A 37 -22.67 -4.35 -8.26
N GLY A 38 -23.00 -5.64 -8.23
CA GLY A 38 -24.36 -6.11 -7.90
C GLY A 38 -24.80 -5.79 -6.47
N GLU A 39 -23.85 -5.62 -5.54
CA GLU A 39 -24.10 -5.23 -4.14
C GLU A 39 -24.08 -3.70 -3.96
N GLY A 40 -23.91 -2.93 -5.03
CA GLY A 40 -23.97 -1.47 -5.03
C GLY A 40 -22.62 -0.75 -5.03
N MET A 41 -21.51 -1.47 -5.17
CA MET A 41 -20.16 -0.88 -5.30
C MET A 41 -19.97 -0.26 -6.70
N ASP A 42 -19.31 0.90 -6.79
CA ASP A 42 -18.96 1.54 -8.06
C ASP A 42 -17.65 0.94 -8.62
N GLU A 43 -17.53 0.79 -9.94
CA GLU A 43 -16.27 0.41 -10.57
C GLU A 43 -15.13 1.41 -10.27
N MET A 44 -15.46 2.69 -10.04
CA MET A 44 -14.47 3.70 -9.65
C MET A 44 -13.82 3.40 -8.29
N GLU A 45 -14.55 2.82 -7.34
CA GLU A 45 -14.01 2.47 -6.01
C GLU A 45 -12.89 1.41 -6.12
N PHE A 46 -12.93 0.54 -7.14
CA PHE A 46 -11.83 -0.39 -7.43
C PHE A 46 -10.57 0.33 -7.92
N THR A 47 -10.75 1.37 -8.73
CA THR A 47 -9.63 2.18 -9.24
C THR A 47 -8.99 2.99 -8.12
N GLU A 48 -9.81 3.54 -7.22
CA GLU A 48 -9.34 4.23 -6.01
C GLU A 48 -8.57 3.28 -5.09
N ALA A 49 -9.09 2.07 -4.85
CA ALA A 49 -8.40 1.06 -4.06
C ALA A 49 -7.06 0.62 -4.69
N GLU A 50 -6.99 0.49 -6.01
CA GLU A 50 -5.73 0.22 -6.73
C GLU A 50 -4.72 1.36 -6.56
N SER A 51 -5.17 2.62 -6.66
CA SER A 51 -4.33 3.79 -6.41
C SER A 51 -3.78 3.80 -5.00
N ASN A 52 -4.65 3.67 -3.99
CA ASN A 52 -4.25 3.67 -2.58
C ASN A 52 -3.21 2.57 -2.27
N MET A 53 -3.35 1.39 -2.89
CA MET A 53 -2.37 0.31 -2.74
C MET A 53 -1.02 0.66 -3.36
N ASN A 54 -1.01 1.32 -4.52
CA ASN A 54 0.21 1.75 -5.19
C ASN A 54 0.90 2.89 -4.41
N ASP A 55 0.13 3.82 -3.86
CA ASP A 55 0.62 4.90 -3.01
C ASP A 55 1.30 4.34 -1.76
N LEU A 56 0.67 3.38 -1.07
CA LEU A 56 1.28 2.69 0.08
C LEU A 56 2.60 1.99 -0.28
N VAL A 57 2.67 1.33 -1.45
CA VAL A 57 3.92 0.71 -1.91
C VAL A 57 4.99 1.77 -2.20
N ALA A 58 4.61 2.93 -2.73
CA ALA A 58 5.52 4.03 -2.98
C ALA A 58 6.07 4.63 -1.68
N GLU A 59 5.23 4.83 -0.66
CA GLU A 59 5.65 5.28 0.68
C GLU A 59 6.70 4.33 1.29
N TYR A 60 6.46 3.02 1.26
CA TYR A 60 7.45 2.06 1.76
C TYR A 60 8.76 2.10 0.98
N GLN A 61 8.70 2.32 -0.33
CA GLN A 61 9.90 2.43 -1.16
C GLN A 61 10.69 3.70 -0.83
N GLN A 62 9.99 4.82 -0.60
CA GLN A 62 10.59 6.08 -0.18
C GLN A 62 11.36 5.93 1.13
N TYR A 63 10.76 5.34 2.17
CA TYR A 63 11.47 5.07 3.44
C TYR A 63 12.61 4.06 3.30
N GLN A 64 12.51 3.11 2.36
CA GLN A 64 13.59 2.15 2.14
C GLN A 64 14.82 2.80 1.48
N ASP A 65 14.60 3.78 0.61
CA ASP A 65 15.65 4.47 -0.13
C ASP A 65 16.15 5.73 0.61
N ALA A 66 15.42 6.20 1.61
CA ALA A 66 15.79 7.33 2.45
C ALA A 66 17.16 7.12 3.09
N THR A 67 17.97 8.17 3.06
CA THR A 67 19.24 8.22 3.79
C THR A 67 19.06 8.88 5.15
N ALA A 68 20.01 8.66 6.07
CA ALA A 68 19.92 9.18 7.44
C ALA A 68 19.78 10.72 7.54
N GLU A 69 20.20 11.47 6.51
CA GLU A 69 20.01 12.93 6.46
C GLU A 69 18.59 13.31 6.03
N GLU A 70 17.91 12.46 5.25
CA GLU A 70 16.53 12.67 4.79
C GLU A 70 15.52 12.20 5.85
N GLU A 71 15.81 11.12 6.60
CA GLU A 71 14.97 10.64 7.70
C GLU A 71 14.75 11.71 8.80
N GLU A 72 15.79 12.50 9.15
CA GLU A 72 15.67 13.57 10.15
C GLU A 72 14.73 14.70 9.70
N GLU A 73 14.73 15.06 8.40
CA GLU A 73 13.82 16.06 7.83
C GLU A 73 12.36 15.57 7.82
N TYR A 74 12.13 14.29 7.50
CA TYR A 74 10.80 13.69 7.56
C TYR A 74 10.24 13.57 8.99
N GLU A 75 11.07 13.21 9.97
CA GLU A 75 10.65 13.15 11.38
C GLU A 75 10.27 14.55 11.90
N GLU A 76 11.02 15.60 11.52
CA GLU A 76 10.69 16.99 11.86
C GLU A 76 9.38 17.45 11.19
N GLU A 77 9.14 17.09 9.92
CA GLU A 77 7.87 17.39 9.23
C GLU A 77 6.68 16.64 9.83
N GLU A 78 6.81 15.36 10.22
CA GLU A 78 5.74 14.62 10.91
C GLU A 78 5.40 15.26 12.27
N GLU A 79 6.39 15.70 13.04
CA GLU A 79 6.16 16.38 14.32
C GLU A 79 5.43 17.73 14.16
N GLU A 80 5.72 18.51 13.10
CA GLU A 80 4.99 19.76 12.81
C GLU A 80 3.53 19.54 12.37
N VAL A 81 3.22 18.43 11.69
CA VAL A 81 1.86 18.14 11.23
C VAL A 81 0.96 17.60 12.36
N VAL A 82 1.56 17.02 13.40
CA VAL A 82 0.85 16.39 14.53
C VAL A 82 0.74 17.32 15.76
N GLY A 83 1.51 18.43 15.81
CA GLY A 83 1.51 19.43 16.89
C GLY A 83 0.46 20.53 16.77
#